data_AF-A0A537B9F1-F1
#
_entry.id   AF-A0A537B9F1-F1
#
_cell.length_a   1.000
_cell.length_b   1.000
_cell.length_c   1.000
_cell.angle_alpha   90.00
_cell.angle_beta   90.00
_cell.angle_gamma   90.00
#
_symmetry.space_group_name_H-M   'P 1'
#
loop_
_entity.id
_entity.type
_entity.pdbx_description
1 polymer ?
#
loop_
_entity_poly.entity_id
_entity_poly.type
_entity_poly.pdbx_seq_one_letter_code
_entity_poly.pdbx_strand_id
1 'polypeptide(L)'
;MRLGAAIIIAGVLVPATDAVALWDDKLELFASQTLTRDDNVFRISSLVPAAVLGSSSKSDTYSTTSLGFNLDVPVSRQRFQGGVT
;
A
#
# COMPACT_ATOMS: atom_id res chain seq x y z
N MET A 1 -23.95 -13.65 -4.52
CA MET A 1 -22.60 -13.04 -4.56
C MET A 1 -22.78 -11.54 -4.51
N ARG A 2 -22.42 -10.90 -3.38
CA ARG A 2 -22.52 -9.45 -3.24
C ARG A 2 -21.20 -8.85 -3.68
N LEU A 3 -21.18 -8.28 -4.89
CA LEU A 3 -20.19 -7.29 -5.29
C LEU A 3 -20.36 -6.11 -4.31
N GLY A 4 -19.41 -5.92 -3.41
CA GLY A 4 -19.39 -4.85 -2.43
C GLY A 4 -18.04 -4.15 -2.44
N ALA A 5 -17.56 -3.78 -3.62
CA ALA A 5 -16.40 -2.94 -3.77
C ALA A 5 -16.80 -1.49 -3.47
N ALA A 6 -16.43 -0.99 -2.30
CA ALA A 6 -16.41 0.44 -2.02
C ALA A 6 -15.46 0.70 -0.84
N ILE A 7 -14.16 0.73 -1.12
CA ILE A 7 -13.24 1.46 -0.25
C ILE A 7 -13.20 2.89 -0.80
N ILE A 8 -14.11 3.73 -0.31
CA ILE A 8 -13.98 5.18 -0.45
C ILE A 8 -12.96 5.62 0.61
N ILE A 9 -11.68 5.69 0.22
CA ILE A 9 -10.67 6.48 0.92
C ILE A 9 -10.15 7.52 -0.07
N ALA A 10 -11.06 8.35 -0.59
CA ALA A 10 -10.72 9.46 -1.46
C ALA A 10 -10.85 10.83 -0.76
N GLY A 11 -11.03 10.86 0.56
CA GLY A 11 -11.42 12.08 1.28
C GLY A 11 -10.53 12.56 2.43
N VAL A 12 -9.58 11.75 2.92
CA VAL A 12 -8.83 12.12 4.15
C VAL A 12 -7.43 12.69 3.86
N LEU A 13 -6.96 12.63 2.61
CA LEU A 13 -5.62 13.13 2.23
C LEU A 13 -5.60 14.29 1.24
N VAL A 14 -6.72 14.96 0.99
CA VAL A 14 -6.71 16.15 0.12
C VAL A 14 -7.23 17.38 0.85
N PRO A 15 -6.33 18.11 1.52
CA PRO A 15 -6.10 19.49 1.17
C PRO A 15 -5.03 19.53 0.07
N ALA A 16 -5.43 20.07 -1.08
CA ALA A 16 -4.52 20.66 -2.05
C ALA A 16 -3.76 21.79 -1.34
N THR A 17 -2.54 21.52 -0.92
CA THR A 17 -1.59 22.55 -0.52
C THR A 17 -0.56 22.63 -1.63
N ASP A 18 -0.10 23.84 -1.97
CA ASP A 18 1.12 24.08 -2.74
C ASP A 18 2.15 23.02 -2.36
N ALA A 19 2.87 22.41 -3.32
CA ALA A 19 3.90 21.42 -3.02
C ALA A 19 4.82 21.96 -1.90
N VAL A 20 4.51 21.62 -0.65
CA VAL A 20 5.19 22.15 0.51
C VAL A 20 6.49 21.40 0.45
N ALA A 21 7.53 22.04 -0.07
CA ALA A 21 8.87 21.50 -0.03
C ALA A 21 9.21 21.33 1.45
N LEU A 22 8.94 20.14 1.98
CA LEU A 22 8.96 19.88 3.41
C LEU A 22 10.42 19.96 3.82
N TRP A 23 10.73 21.07 4.49
CA TRP A 23 12.09 21.50 4.76
C TRP A 23 12.97 21.60 3.51
N ASP A 24 12.46 22.22 2.43
CA ASP A 24 13.23 22.37 1.18
C ASP A 24 13.58 21.00 0.55
N ASP A 25 12.58 20.10 0.54
CA ASP A 25 12.66 18.73 0.01
C ASP A 25 13.63 17.80 0.77
N LYS A 26 14.00 18.20 1.99
CA LYS A 26 14.90 17.45 2.86
C LYS A 26 14.18 16.39 3.67
N LEU A 27 12.86 16.49 3.84
CA LEU A 27 12.07 15.51 4.56
C LEU A 27 10.92 15.07 3.66
N GLU A 28 10.85 13.78 3.37
CA GLU A 28 9.79 13.15 2.61
C GLU A 28 8.97 12.29 3.55
N LEU A 29 7.65 12.49 3.58
CA LEU A 29 6.72 11.62 4.29
C LEU A 29 5.92 10.83 3.25
N PHE A 30 5.79 9.52 3.45
CA PHE A 30 5.05 8.68 2.51
C PHE A 30 4.16 7.66 3.20
N ALA A 31 3.06 7.34 2.52
CA ALA A 31 2.18 6.23 2.84
C ALA A 31 2.06 5.36 1.58
N SER A 32 2.23 4.05 1.74
CA SER A 32 2.11 3.08 0.66
C SER A 32 1.08 2.02 1.01
N GLN A 33 0.31 1.60 0.01
CA GLN A 33 -0.62 0.49 0.13
C GLN A 33 -0.40 -0.48 -1.04
N THR A 34 -0.07 -1.72 -0.70
CA THR A 34 0.00 -2.82 -1.66
C THR A 34 -1.23 -3.69 -1.47
N LEU A 35 -2.06 -3.80 -2.50
CA LEU A 35 -3.19 -4.72 -2.55
C LEU A 35 -2.90 -5.82 -3.56
N THR A 36 -2.81 -7.05 -3.10
CA THR A 36 -2.63 -8.20 -3.98
C THR A 36 -3.82 -9.14 -3.83
N ARG A 37 -4.36 -9.54 -4.98
CA ARG A 37 -5.37 -10.58 -5.08
C ARG A 37 -4.76 -11.77 -5.78
N ASP A 38 -4.58 -12.86 -5.05
CA ASP A 38 -4.15 -14.14 -5.59
C ASP A 38 -5.39 -15.00 -5.85
N ASP A 39 -5.55 -15.42 -7.10
CA ASP A 39 -6.55 -16.40 -7.51
C ASP A 39 -5.86 -17.78 -7.54
N ASN A 40 -5.48 -18.30 -6.37
CA ASN A 40 -4.86 -19.61 -6.11
C ASN A 40 -3.80 -20.07 -7.15
N VAL A 41 -2.53 -20.10 -6.75
CA VAL A 41 -1.39 -20.66 -7.53
C VAL A 41 -1.63 -22.08 -8.04
N PHE A 42 -2.39 -22.91 -7.32
CA PHE A 42 -2.80 -24.21 -7.80
C PHE A 42 -3.93 -24.04 -8.82
N ARG A 43 -3.71 -24.51 -10.06
CA ARG A 43 -4.72 -24.59 -11.13
C ARG A 43 -5.85 -25.54 -10.73
N ILE A 44 -6.68 -25.12 -9.78
CA ILE A 44 -7.83 -25.87 -9.32
C ILE A 44 -8.95 -25.55 -10.31
N SER A 45 -9.45 -26.60 -10.96
CA SER A 45 -10.58 -26.47 -11.89
C SER A 45 -11.73 -25.68 -11.25
N SER A 46 -12.38 -24.83 -12.04
CA SER A 46 -13.56 -24.07 -11.61
C SER A 46 -14.66 -24.98 -11.05
N LEU A 47 -14.68 -26.26 -11.48
CA LEU A 47 -15.64 -27.29 -11.09
C LEU A 47 -15.48 -27.84 -9.66
N VAL A 48 -14.31 -27.65 -9.02
CA VAL A 48 -14.09 -28.16 -7.65
C VAL A 48 -14.67 -27.17 -6.64
N PRO A 49 -15.63 -27.51 -5.77
CA PRO A 49 -16.17 -26.56 -4.81
C PRO A 49 -15.11 -26.11 -3.77
N ALA A 50 -15.10 -24.83 -3.38
CA ALA A 50 -14.14 -24.29 -2.39
C ALA A 50 -14.21 -25.04 -1.03
N ALA A 51 -15.40 -25.52 -0.67
CA ALA A 51 -15.64 -26.31 0.53
C ALA A 51 -14.81 -27.60 0.59
N VAL A 52 -14.44 -28.20 -0.56
CA VAL A 52 -13.58 -29.39 -0.61
C VAL A 52 -12.13 -29.07 -0.22
N LEU A 53 -11.73 -27.80 -0.37
CA LEU A 53 -10.42 -27.28 0.01
C LEU A 53 -10.38 -26.79 1.47
N GLY A 54 -11.48 -26.92 2.21
CA GLY A 54 -11.59 -26.39 3.57
C GLY A 54 -11.61 -24.86 3.65
N SER A 55 -11.84 -24.16 2.53
CA SER A 55 -11.89 -22.69 2.46
C SER A 55 -13.24 -22.19 1.96
N SER A 56 -13.64 -21.00 2.40
CA SER A 56 -14.82 -20.28 1.90
C SER A 56 -14.56 -19.59 0.54
N SER A 57 -13.29 -19.50 0.12
CA SER A 57 -12.84 -18.83 -1.09
C SER A 57 -11.72 -19.61 -1.79
N LYS A 58 -11.63 -19.47 -3.12
CA LYS A 58 -10.48 -19.94 -3.93
C LYS A 58 -9.51 -18.80 -4.26
N SER A 59 -9.63 -17.69 -3.55
CA SER A 59 -8.85 -16.49 -3.77
C SER A 59 -8.54 -15.88 -2.42
N ASP A 60 -7.30 -15.47 -2.27
CA ASP A 60 -6.81 -14.75 -1.10
C ASP A 60 -6.51 -13.32 -1.51
N THR A 61 -6.91 -12.38 -0.67
CA THR A 61 -6.58 -10.96 -0.83
C THR A 61 -5.77 -10.56 0.39
N TYR A 62 -4.55 -10.08 0.17
CA TYR A 62 -3.74 -9.49 1.22
C TYR A 62 -3.48 -8.01 0.91
N SER A 63 -3.50 -7.20 1.97
CA SER A 63 -3.19 -5.79 1.92
C SER A 63 -2.06 -5.51 2.89
N THR A 64 -1.05 -4.79 2.43
CA THR A 64 0.03 -4.27 3.28
C THR A 64 -0.01 -2.77 3.21
N THR A 65 -0.09 -2.13 4.37
CA THR A 65 0.01 -0.68 4.52
C THR A 65 1.33 -0.35 5.18
N SER A 66 2.08 0.57 4.60
CA SER A 66 3.37 1.03 5.10
C SER A 66 3.35 2.55 5.23
N LEU A 67 3.97 3.05 6.29
CA LEU A 67 4.14 4.47 6.55
C LEU A 67 5.61 4.70 6.82
N GLY A 68 6.20 5.70 6.19
CA GLY A 68 7.61 5.96 6.34
C GLY A 68 7.99 7.40 6.13
N PHE A 69 9.26 7.66 6.39
CA PHE A 69 9.88 8.93 6.07
C PHE A 69 11.32 8.76 5.60
N ASN A 70 11.76 9.68 4.76
CA ASN A 70 13.15 9.83 4.35
C ASN A 70 13.63 11.24 4.71
N LEU A 71 14.86 11.34 5.19
CA LEU A 71 15.52 12.59 5.48
C LEU A 71 16.80 12.69 4.64
N ASP A 72 17.01 13.83 4.00
CA ASP A 72 18.19 14.17 3.21
C ASP A 72 18.59 15.63 3.40
N VAL A 73 19.59 15.88 4.25
CA VAL A 73 20.01 17.23 4.61
C VAL A 73 21.45 17.49 4.15
N PRO A 74 21.68 18.42 3.20
CA PRO A 74 23.01 18.92 2.91
C PRO A 74 23.47 19.90 3.99
N VAL A 75 24.62 19.64 4.59
CA VAL A 75 25.28 20.54 5.55
C VAL A 75 26.70 20.82 5.03
N SER A 76 26.88 22.02 4.45
CA SER A 76 28.14 22.42 3.81
C SER A 76 28.57 21.45 2.67
N ARG A 77 29.65 20.67 2.87
CA ARG A 77 30.15 19.66 1.92
C ARG A 77 29.74 18.23 2.27
N GLN A 78 28.93 18.05 3.31
CA GLN A 78 28.45 16.75 3.80
C GLN A 78 26.96 16.61 3.52
N ARG A 79 26.47 15.37 3.39
CA ARG A 79 25.06 15.06 3.16
C ARG A 79 24.64 13.97 4.15
N PHE A 80 23.63 14.25 4.97
CA PHE A 80 23.10 13.33 5.96
C PHE A 80 21.81 12.73 5.41
N GLN A 81 21.79 11.40 5.27
CA GLN A 81 20.66 10.66 4.71
C GLN A 81 20.22 9.54 5.65
N GLY A 82 18.93 9.31 5.78
CA GLY A 82 18.38 8.19 6.53
C GLY A 82 16.85 8.10 6.41
N GLY A 83 16.30 6.90 6.58
CA GLY A 83 14.86 6.67 6.49
C GLY A 83 14.40 5.39 7.18
N VAL A 84 13.10 5.29 7.43
CA VAL A 84 12.42 4.12 8.03
C VAL A 84 11.05 3.92 7.38
N THR A 85 10.61 2.67 7.31
CA THR A 85 9.35 2.22 6.70
C THR A 85 8.67 1.18 7.58
#